data_AF-A0A9E5QCX1-F1
#
_entry.id   AF-A0A9E5QCX1-F1
#
_cell.length_a   1.000
_cell.length_b   1.000
_cell.length_c   1.000
_cell.angle_alpha   90.00
_cell.angle_beta   90.00
_cell.angle_gamma   90.00
#
_symmetry.space_group_name_H-M   'P 1'
#
loop_
_entity.id
_entity.type
_entity.pdbx_description
1 polymer ?
#
loop_
_entity_poly.entity_id
_entity_poly.type
_entity_poly.pdbx_seq_one_letter_code
_entity_poly.pdbx_strand_id
1 'polypeptide(L)' 'TKLLMSGDNRYEDYNEPAAMKAYAENLGVPATDIVLDYAGRSTYDTCYRARNIFQVTDPMLVTQQFHLPRALF' A
#
# COMPACT_ATOMS: atom_id res chain seq x y z
N THR A 1 -5.63 -14.46 0.00
CA THR A 1 -5.73 -13.04 -0.39
C THR A 1 -4.38 -12.39 -0.21
N LYS A 2 -3.95 -11.49 -1.10
CA LYS A 2 -2.67 -10.76 -0.96
C LYS A 2 -2.95 -9.31 -0.53
N LEU A 3 -2.06 -8.73 0.28
CA LEU A 3 -2.09 -7.33 0.68
C LEU A 3 -0.96 -6.57 -0.03
N LEU A 4 -1.31 -5.55 -0.79
CA LEU A 4 -0.34 -4.58 -1.32
C LEU A 4 -0.34 -3.36 -0.40
N MET A 5 0.76 -3.14 0.31
CA MET A 5 0.94 -2.00 1.21
C MET A 5 1.81 -0.95 0.53
N SER A 6 1.18 0.14 0.10
CA SER A 6 1.81 1.19 -0.69
C SER A 6 1.90 2.48 0.12
N GLY A 7 3.09 3.08 0.16
CA GLY A 7 3.38 4.26 0.94
C GLY A 7 4.78 4.83 0.68
N ASP A 8 5.10 5.90 1.38
CA ASP A 8 6.37 6.61 1.29
C ASP A 8 7.46 5.94 2.14
N ASN A 9 8.68 6.00 1.62
CA ASN A 9 9.90 5.53 2.26
C ASN A 9 11.11 6.43 1.90
N ARG A 10 10.88 7.74 1.75
CA ARG A 10 11.91 8.70 1.31
C ARG A 10 12.88 9.13 2.40
N TYR A 11 12.56 8.94 3.67
CA TYR A 11 13.41 9.34 4.79
C TYR A 11 13.90 8.10 5.54
N GLU A 12 15.14 8.13 6.03
CA GLU A 12 15.76 7.00 6.73
C GLU A 12 14.93 6.55 7.95
N ASP A 13 14.32 7.51 8.65
CA ASP A 13 13.48 7.28 9.82
C ASP A 13 11.98 7.12 9.48
N TYR A 14 11.61 7.00 8.19
CA TYR A 14 10.21 6.95 7.77
C TYR A 14 9.96 5.89 6.69
N ASN A 15 9.29 4.81 7.09
CA ASN A 15 8.95 3.70 6.20
C ASN A 15 7.51 3.23 6.46
N GLU A 16 6.54 3.87 5.78
CA GLU A 16 5.13 3.52 5.96
C GLU A 16 4.82 2.07 5.58
N PRO A 17 5.33 1.52 4.44
CA PRO A 17 5.05 0.14 4.08
C PRO A 17 5.58 -0.87 5.09
N ALA A 18 6.79 -0.66 5.64
CA ALA A 18 7.33 -1.54 6.67
C ALA A 18 6.51 -1.49 7.96
N ALA A 19 6.05 -0.31 8.38
CA ALA A 19 5.17 -0.16 9.53
C ALA A 19 3.83 -0.88 9.33
N MET A 20 3.22 -0.75 8.13
CA MET A 20 1.99 -1.47 7.77
C MET A 20 2.20 -3.00 7.79
N LYS A 21 3.34 -3.49 7.28
CA LYS A 21 3.68 -4.92 7.31
C LYS A 21 3.82 -5.44 8.73
N ALA A 22 4.59 -4.75 9.57
CA ALA A 22 4.77 -5.14 10.96
C ALA A 22 3.44 -5.19 11.71
N TYR A 23 2.55 -4.23 11.46
CA TYR A 23 1.22 -4.22 12.05
C TYR A 23 0.37 -5.42 11.60
N ALA A 24 0.36 -5.75 10.30
CA ALA A 24 -0.40 -6.89 9.79
C ALA A 24 0.16 -8.25 10.25
N GLU A 25 1.49 -8.40 10.31
CA GLU A 25 2.14 -9.60 10.85
C GLU A 25 1.81 -9.81 12.33
N ASN A 26 1.77 -8.73 13.12
CA ASN A 26 1.33 -8.79 14.53
C ASN A 26 -0.15 -9.23 14.68
N LEU A 27 -0.98 -9.01 13.65
CA LEU A 27 -2.36 -9.51 13.59
C LEU A 27 -2.47 -10.93 13.00
N GLY A 28 -1.35 -11.58 12.68
CA GLY A 28 -1.29 -12.96 12.19
C GLY A 28 -1.35 -13.11 10.67
N VAL A 29 -1.23 -12.03 9.89
CA VAL A 29 -1.15 -12.13 8.44
C VAL A 29 0.21 -12.74 8.04
N PRO A 30 0.25 -13.82 7.25
CA PRO A 30 1.51 -14.40 6.81
C PRO A 30 2.32 -13.41 5.99
N ALA A 31 3.62 -13.30 6.26
CA ALA A 31 4.55 -12.45 5.52
C ALA A 31 4.51 -12.70 4.00
N THR A 32 4.28 -13.96 3.59
CA THR A 32 4.15 -14.40 2.20
C THR A 32 2.94 -13.81 1.49
N ASP A 33 1.95 -13.32 2.23
CA ASP A 33 0.75 -12.67 1.71
C ASP A 33 0.86 -11.14 1.65
N ILE A 34 1.98 -10.56 2.08
CA ILE A 34 2.21 -9.11 2.09
C ILE A 34 3.24 -8.73 1.01
N VAL A 35 2.89 -7.75 0.20
CA VAL A 35 3.76 -7.12 -0.80
C VAL A 35 3.91 -5.64 -0.44
N LEU A 36 5.15 -5.15 -0.45
CA LEU A 36 5.46 -3.76 -0.11
C LEU A 36 5.74 -2.93 -1.35
N ASP A 37 5.14 -1.74 -1.41
CA ASP A 37 5.41 -0.72 -2.42
C ASP A 37 5.93 0.57 -1.76
N TYR A 38 7.23 0.78 -1.85
CA TYR A 38 7.95 1.92 -1.23
C TYR A 38 7.92 3.22 -2.04
N ALA A 39 7.20 3.24 -3.16
CA ALA A 39 7.11 4.42 -4.02
C ALA A 39 5.66 4.93 -4.19
N GLY A 40 4.76 4.57 -3.26
CA GLY A 40 3.39 5.07 -3.18
C GLY A 40 3.32 6.44 -2.52
N ARG A 41 3.99 7.45 -3.09
CA ARG A 41 4.18 8.78 -2.45
C ARG A 41 2.94 9.67 -2.48
N SER A 42 1.93 9.27 -3.24
CA SER A 42 0.63 9.91 -3.33
C SER A 42 -0.43 8.84 -3.60
N THR A 43 -1.69 9.18 -3.34
CA THR A 43 -2.82 8.28 -3.66
C THR A 43 -2.82 7.89 -5.13
N TYR A 44 -2.51 8.84 -6.03
CA TYR A 44 -2.36 8.56 -7.46
C TYR A 44 -1.23 7.55 -7.73
N ASP A 45 -0.05 7.74 -7.13
CA ASP A 45 1.09 6.82 -7.31
C ASP A 45 0.72 5.41 -6.89
N THR A 46 0.06 5.24 -5.74
CA THR A 46 -0.44 3.94 -5.28
C THR A 46 -1.36 3.29 -6.32
N CYS A 47 -2.37 4.00 -6.81
CA CYS A 47 -3.30 3.46 -7.80
C CYS A 47 -2.62 3.13 -9.13
N TYR A 48 -1.78 4.04 -9.64
CA TYR A 48 -1.03 3.85 -10.88
C TYR A 48 -0.11 2.64 -10.80
N ARG A 49 0.64 2.51 -9.70
CA ARG A 49 1.62 1.44 -9.52
C ARG A 49 0.95 0.10 -9.26
N ALA A 50 -0.14 0.07 -8.49
CA ALA A 50 -0.94 -1.14 -8.30
C ALA A 50 -1.33 -1.77 -9.64
N ARG A 51 -1.80 -0.95 -10.60
CA ARG A 51 -2.15 -1.41 -11.95
C ARG A 51 -0.92 -1.74 -12.80
N ASN A 52 0.03 -0.83 -12.93
CA ASN A 52 1.07 -0.92 -13.97
C ASN A 52 2.33 -1.67 -13.54
N ILE A 53 2.64 -1.71 -12.24
CA ILE A 53 3.83 -2.39 -11.70
C ILE A 53 3.44 -3.72 -11.10
N PHE A 54 2.42 -3.73 -10.23
CA PHE A 54 1.99 -4.92 -9.51
C PHE A 54 0.91 -5.71 -10.24
N GLN A 55 0.43 -5.20 -11.39
CA GLN A 55 -0.54 -5.89 -12.26
C GLN A 55 -1.84 -6.28 -11.53
N VAL A 56 -2.26 -5.48 -10.55
CA VAL A 56 -3.51 -5.68 -9.82
C VAL A 56 -4.68 -5.16 -10.66
N THR A 57 -5.58 -6.06 -11.06
CA THR A 57 -6.69 -5.75 -11.98
C THR A 57 -8.02 -5.53 -11.28
N ASP A 58 -8.24 -6.11 -10.10
CA ASP A 58 -9.47 -6.00 -9.31
C ASP A 58 -9.14 -5.74 -7.82
N PRO A 59 -8.66 -4.52 -7.48
CA PRO A 59 -8.28 -4.19 -6.12
C PRO A 59 -9.47 -3.80 -5.24
N MET A 60 -9.46 -4.24 -3.98
CA MET A 60 -10.20 -3.56 -2.91
C MET A 60 -9.28 -2.53 -2.25
N LEU A 61 -9.50 -1.24 -2.52
CA LEU A 61 -8.73 -0.15 -1.92
C LEU A 61 -9.24 0.16 -0.51
N VAL A 62 -8.37 0.03 0.48
CA VAL A 62 -8.66 0.42 1.86
C VAL A 62 -7.89 1.70 2.17
N THR A 63 -8.61 2.79 2.47
CA THR A 63 -8.02 4.10 2.80
C THR A 63 -8.93 4.90 3.73
N GLN A 64 -8.41 6.01 4.26
CA GLN A 64 -9.17 6.92 5.12
C GLN A 64 -10.18 7.74 4.29
N GLN A 65 -11.32 8.10 4.88
CA GLN A 65 -12.40 8.82 4.18
C GLN A 65 -11.91 10.10 3.46
N PHE A 66 -10.99 10.85 4.05
CA PHE A 66 -10.47 12.09 3.45
C PHE A 66 -9.51 11.86 2.27
N HIS A 67 -8.96 10.64 2.12
CA HIS A 67 -8.12 10.23 0.99
C HIS A 67 -8.93 9.65 -0.17
N LEU A 68 -10.13 9.15 0.10
CA LEU A 68 -10.96 8.46 -0.87
C LEU A 68 -11.20 9.26 -2.16
N PRO A 69 -11.51 10.58 -2.13
CA PRO A 69 -11.70 11.34 -3.37
C PRO A 69 -10.46 11.35 -4.28
N ARG A 70 -9.25 11.36 -3.72
CA ARG A 70 -7.98 11.36 -4.49
C ARG A 70 -7.69 10.03 -5.18
N ALA A 71 -8.38 8.97 -4.79
CA ALA A 71 -8.25 7.66 -5.42
C ALA A 71 -9.27 7.45 -6.55
N LEU A 72 -10.34 8.25 -6.57
CA LEU A 72 -11.46 8.09 -7.49
C LEU A 72 -11.48 9.15 -8.60
N PHE A 73 -10.92 10.34 -8.35
CA PHE A 73 -10.92 11.50 -9.25
C PHE A 73 -9.50 12.04 -9.44
#